data_AF-A0A857JAH6-F1
#
_entry.id   AF-A0A857JAH6-F1
#
_cell.length_a   1.000
_cell.length_b   1.000
_cell.length_c   1.000
_cell.angle_alpha   90.00
_cell.angle_beta   90.00
_cell.angle_gamma   90.00
#
_symmetry.space_group_name_H-M   'P 1'
#
loop_
_entity.id
_entity.type
_entity.pdbx_description
1 polymer ?
#
loop_
_entity_poly.entity_id
_entity_poly.type
_entity_poly.pdbx_seq_one_letter_code
_entity_poly.pdbx_strand_id
1 'polypeptide(L)' 'MHVVPLEERSVELHNGARAALATLHRFDSGWQIDVVAEPDVPDLTDDDTLYPTLQAARDAALRLWLT' A
#
# COMPACT_ATOMS: atom_id res chain seq x y z
N MET A 1 21.49 7.42 -1.38
CA MET A 1 21.34 6.14 -0.66
C MET A 1 20.08 5.49 -1.19
N HIS A 2 20.17 4.31 -1.80
CA HIS A 2 18.98 3.53 -2.13
C HIS A 2 18.51 2.88 -0.83
N VAL A 3 17.36 3.31 -0.31
CA VAL A 3 16.73 2.61 0.82
C VAL A 3 16.08 1.37 0.22
N VAL A 4 16.64 0.20 0.51
CA VAL A 4 16.09 -1.08 0.06
C VAL A 4 15.10 -1.55 1.13
N PRO A 5 13.85 -1.86 0.78
CA PRO A 5 12.92 -2.42 1.75
C PRO A 5 13.40 -3.78 2.26
N LEU A 6 13.17 -4.04 3.54
CA LEU A 6 13.45 -5.31 4.20
C LEU A 6 12.52 -6.44 3.70
N GLU A 7 11.27 -6.09 3.39
CA GLU A 7 10.25 -7.01 2.87
C GLU A 7 9.31 -6.24 1.95
N GLU A 8 8.82 -6.90 0.90
CA GLU A 8 7.71 -6.42 0.07
C GLU A 8 6.51 -7.35 0.22
N ARG A 9 5.32 -6.76 0.35
CA ARG A 9 4.04 -7.47 0.46
C ARG A 9 3.01 -6.84 -0.45
N SER A 10 2.44 -7.64 -1.33
CA SER A 10 1.23 -7.26 -2.05
C SER A 10 0.00 -7.71 -1.24
N VAL A 11 -0.94 -6.79 -1.01
CA VAL A 11 -2.20 -7.07 -0.32
C VAL A 11 -3.37 -6.74 -1.22
N GLU A 12 -4.29 -7.68 -1.34
CA GLU A 12 -5.55 -7.47 -2.04
C GLU A 12 -6.50 -6.64 -1.16
N LEU A 13 -7.00 -5.56 -1.75
CA LEU A 13 -8.01 -4.67 -1.22
C LEU A 13 -9.32 -4.97 -1.95
N HIS A 14 -10.41 -5.07 -1.20
CA HIS A 14 -11.73 -5.34 -1.77
C HIS A 14 -12.71 -4.28 -1.30
N ASN A 15 -13.53 -3.78 -2.22
CA ASN A 15 -14.67 -2.92 -1.92
C ASN A 15 -15.86 -3.30 -2.81
N GLY A 16 -16.74 -4.14 -2.27
CA GLY A 16 -17.88 -4.68 -3.02
C GLY A 16 -17.40 -5.52 -4.21
N ALA A 17 -17.72 -5.07 -5.43
CA ALA A 17 -17.31 -5.71 -6.67
C ALA A 17 -15.94 -5.25 -7.20
N ARG A 18 -15.34 -4.20 -6.59
CA ARG A 18 -14.03 -3.68 -6.98
C ARG A 18 -12.94 -4.37 -6.17
N ALA A 19 -11.79 -4.58 -6.79
CA ALA A 19 -10.60 -5.09 -6.14
C ALA A 19 -9.38 -4.29 -6.62
N ALA A 20 -8.46 -4.01 -5.70
CA ALA A 20 -7.20 -3.36 -5.97
C ALA A 20 -6.05 -4.14 -5.33
N LEU A 21 -4.85 -4.00 -5.87
CA LEU A 21 -3.63 -4.59 -5.32
C LEU A 21 -2.77 -3.46 -4.76
N ALA A 22 -2.51 -3.50 -3.45
CA ALA A 22 -1.59 -2.56 -2.82
C ALA A 22 -0.23 -3.23 -2.56
N THR A 23 0.84 -2.62 -3.04
CA THR A 23 2.22 -3.03 -2.76
C THR A 23 2.72 -2.24 -1.55
N LEU A 24 3.17 -2.98 -0.53
CA LEU A 24 3.64 -2.44 0.74
C LEU A 24 5.10 -2.82 0.96
N HIS A 25 5.90 -1.87 1.42
CA HIS A 25 7.33 -2.06 1.70
C HIS A 25 7.59 -1.96 3.20
N ARG A 26 8.25 -2.96 3.78
CA ARG A 26 8.74 -2.93 5.16
C ARG A 26 10.10 -2.26 5.20
N PHE A 27 10.23 -1.23 6.03
CA PHE A 27 11.50 -0.66 6.46
C PHE A 27 11.74 -0.97 7.93
N ASP A 28 12.91 -0.62 8.47
CA ASP A 28 13.16 -0.80 9.92
C ASP A 28 12.11 -0.03 10.76
N SER A 29 11.81 1.20 10.31
CA SER A 29 10.94 2.16 10.99
C SER A 29 9.43 1.93 10.81
N GLY A 30 9.00 1.16 9.80
CA GLY A 30 7.56 1.01 9.50
C GLY A 30 7.26 0.24 8.22
N TRP A 31 6.00 0.29 7.81
CA TRP A 31 5.50 -0.16 6.52
C TRP A 31 5.11 1.08 5.72
N GLN A 32 5.51 1.15 4.47
CA GLN A 32 5.13 2.21 3.54
C GLN A 32 4.23 1.62 2.44
N ILE A 33 3.35 2.44 1.89
CA ILE A 33 2.54 2.08 0.73
C ILE A 33 3.29 2.58 -0.51
N ASP A 34 3.71 1.65 -1.37
CA ASP A 34 4.44 1.97 -2.61
C ASP A 34 3.46 2.28 -3.73
N VAL A 35 2.48 1.42 -3.97
CA VAL A 35 1.47 1.64 -5.01
C VAL A 35 0.16 0.95 -4.66
N VAL A 36 -0.96 1.57 -5.04
CA VAL A 36 -2.28 0.93 -5.05
C VAL A 36 -2.81 0.93 -6.48
N ALA A 37 -2.85 -0.25 -7.08
CA ALA A 37 -3.24 -0.47 -8.47
C ALA A 37 -4.64 -1.09 -8.54
N GLU A 38 -5.56 -0.47 -9.27
CA GLU A 38 -6.84 -1.08 -9.64
C GLU A 38 -6.84 -1.35 -11.16
N PRO A 39 -7.35 -2.49 -11.64
CA PRO A 39 -7.53 -2.73 -13.07
C PRO A 39 -8.34 -1.60 -13.73
N ASP A 40 -7.83 -1.10 -14.86
CA ASP A 40 -8.41 0.00 -15.64
C ASP A 40 -8.37 1.40 -14.98
N VAL A 41 -7.65 1.57 -13.87
CA VAL A 41 -7.44 2.86 -13.19
C VAL A 41 -5.93 3.14 -13.07
N PRO A 42 -5.50 4.40 -13.23
CA PRO A 42 -4.11 4.77 -12.97
C PRO A 42 -3.69 4.42 -11.54
N ASP A 43 -2.45 3.96 -11.41
CA ASP A 43 -1.80 3.66 -10.14
C ASP A 43 -1.86 4.86 -9.19
N LEU A 44 -2.30 4.62 -7.95
CA LEU A 44 -2.29 5.61 -6.89
C LEU A 44 -1.05 5.41 -6.02
N THR A 45 -0.14 6.39 -6.04
CA THR A 45 1.05 6.43 -5.19
C THR A 45 1.27 7.86 -4.71
N ASP A 46 1.09 8.10 -3.41
CA ASP A 46 1.48 9.38 -2.79
C ASP A 46 1.63 9.28 -1.26
N ASP A 47 1.85 8.08 -0.70
CA ASP A 47 1.90 7.92 0.75
C ASP A 47 3.30 7.54 1.25
N ASP A 48 4.11 8.56 1.51
CA ASP A 48 5.39 8.48 2.23
C ASP A 48 5.19 8.24 3.75
N THR A 49 3.95 8.02 4.19
CA THR A 49 3.64 7.74 5.59
C THR A 49 4.13 6.34 5.97
N LEU A 50 4.88 6.27 7.06
CA LEU A 50 5.32 5.00 7.65
C LEU A 50 4.31 4.54 8.72
N TYR A 51 3.69 3.40 8.49
CA TYR A 51 2.78 2.75 9.41
C TYR A 51 3.52 1.77 10.32
N PRO A 52 3.16 1.69 11.61
CA PRO A 52 3.84 0.81 12.55
C PRO A 52 3.60 -0.69 12.27
N THR A 53 2.52 -1.04 11.56
CA THR A 53 2.13 -2.43 11.28
C THR A 53 1.62 -2.61 9.86
N LEU A 54 1.73 -3.84 9.34
CA LEU A 54 1.20 -4.22 8.03
C LEU A 54 -0.31 -3.96 7.94
N GLN A 55 -1.04 -4.22 9.03
CA GLN A 55 -2.49 -4.00 9.06
C GLN A 55 -2.83 -2.51 8.96
N ALA A 56 -2.11 -1.63 9.67
CA ALA A 56 -2.31 -0.19 9.57
C ALA A 56 -2.02 0.34 8.14
N ALA A 57 -0.95 -0.16 7.51
CA ALA A 57 -0.64 0.16 6.11
C ALA A 57 -1.74 -0.34 5.16
N ARG A 58 -2.29 -1.54 5.38
CA ARG A 58 -3.40 -2.08 4.58
C ARG A 58 -4.67 -1.25 4.75
N ASP A 59 -5.04 -0.90 5.98
CA ASP A 59 -6.21 -0.05 6.26
C ASP A 59 -6.06 1.35 5.63
N ALA A 60 -4.85 1.91 5.63
CA ALA A 60 -4.57 3.17 4.97
C ALA A 60 -4.60 3.07 3.44
N ALA A 61 -4.02 2.02 2.85
CA ALA A 61 -4.10 1.75 1.41
C ALA A 61 -5.55 1.59 0.94
N LEU A 62 -6.39 0.93 1.74
CA LEU A 62 -7.83 0.86 1.49
C LEU A 62 -8.48 2.24 1.51
N ARG A 63 -8.15 3.11 2.47
CA ARG A 63 -8.71 4.47 2.53
C ARG A 63 -8.26 5.34 1.36
N LEU A 64 -7.00 5.25 0.95
CA LEU A 64 -6.45 5.98 -0.19
C LEU A 64 -7.17 5.60 -1.48
N TRP A 65 -7.41 4.31 -1.71
CA TRP A 65 -8.13 3.83 -2.89
C TRP A 65 -9.61 4.23 -2.92
N LEU A 66 -10.22 4.46 -1.76
CA LEU A 66 -11.63 4.85 -1.63
C LEU A 66 -11.86 6.37 -1.69
N THR A 67 -10.79 7.17 -1.75
CA THR A 67 -10.84 8.65 -1.81
C THR A 67 -10.94 9.11 -3.25
#